data_AF-A0A4P5VSE1-F1
#
_entry.id   AF-A0A4P5VSE1-F1
#
_cell.length_a   1.000
_cell.length_b   1.000
_cell.length_c   1.000
_cell.angle_alpha   90.00
_cell.angle_beta   90.00
_cell.angle_gamma   90.00
#
_symmetry.space_group_name_H-M   'P 1'
#
loop_
_entity.id
_entity.type
_entity.pdbx_description
1 polymer ?
#
loop_
_entity_poly.entity_id
_entity_poly.type
_entity_poly.pdbx_seq_one_letter_code
_entity_poly.pdbx_strand_id
1 'polypeptide(L)'
;MNGRLIAAIVAFLVLVPVTAGLLITEQVVGKTGTEEAAAGPTDMLSGLQYVRIQRKDNLTKLGFDEGEAAGILTRMEGYEKKWNIGDPVRDTVALLLDQTDDLALLENSLCGRVSPARYTALQLLVEDQNGELRVRDLDALPRFESMGWYDTDRPMRVASAIDQIENREPDATKMGLAAVFARQIPMVLDRQSPWGPTMFNNWSWAAVKKKWPGVQAKLEAYVATMHLVLENVTGDGGLCRTQ
;
A
#
# COMPACT_ATOMS: atom_id res chain seq x y z
N MET A 1 68.48 27.54 8.49
CA MET A 1 67.19 27.85 7.82
C MET A 1 66.07 27.50 8.78
N ASN A 2 65.30 28.50 9.19
CA ASN A 2 64.48 28.46 10.41
C ASN A 2 63.19 27.65 10.22
N GLY A 3 62.95 26.68 11.10
CA GLY A 3 61.75 25.83 11.11
C GLY A 3 60.41 26.58 11.24
N ARG A 4 60.44 27.88 11.56
CA ARG A 4 59.28 28.77 11.54
C ARG A 4 58.78 29.11 10.12
N LEU A 5 59.64 29.04 9.11
CA LEU A 5 59.24 29.32 7.72
C LEU A 5 58.48 28.14 7.09
N ILE A 6 58.81 26.91 7.49
CA ILE A 6 58.18 25.68 6.97
C ILE A 6 56.76 25.55 7.52
N ALA A 7 56.52 25.89 8.79
CA ALA A 7 55.19 25.87 9.39
C ALA A 7 54.22 26.88 8.72
N ALA A 8 54.72 28.04 8.29
CA ALA A 8 53.90 29.05 7.61
C ALA A 8 53.47 28.63 6.20
N ILE A 9 54.35 27.91 5.47
CA ILE A 9 54.05 27.42 4.11
C ILE A 9 53.04 26.26 4.16
N VAL A 10 53.14 25.37 5.14
CA VAL A 10 52.17 24.27 5.32
C VAL A 10 50.79 24.79 5.73
N ALA A 11 50.71 25.83 6.59
CA ALA A 11 49.43 26.45 6.94
C ALA A 11 48.75 27.11 5.72
N PHE A 12 49.51 27.73 4.83
CA PHE A 12 48.97 28.38 3.62
C PHE A 12 48.48 27.36 2.57
N LEU A 13 49.15 26.20 2.44
CA LEU A 13 48.78 25.14 1.50
C LEU A 13 47.54 24.34 1.91
N VAL A 14 47.18 24.32 3.20
CA VAL A 14 45.98 23.62 3.69
C VAL A 14 44.77 24.53 3.80
N LEU A 15 44.94 25.84 4.05
CA LEU A 15 43.81 26.77 4.22
C LEU A 15 43.20 27.29 2.90
N VAL A 16 43.99 27.40 1.83
CA VAL A 16 43.48 27.88 0.52
C VAL A 16 42.56 26.88 -0.21
N PRO A 17 42.80 25.55 -0.21
CA PRO A 17 41.86 24.64 -0.86
C PRO A 17 40.54 24.47 -0.11
N VAL A 18 40.49 24.73 1.20
CA VAL A 18 39.25 24.63 1.99
C VAL A 18 38.30 25.80 1.70
N THR A 19 38.82 27.02 1.49
CA THR A 19 37.99 28.18 1.10
C THR A 19 37.60 28.14 -0.38
N ALA A 20 38.43 27.60 -1.27
CA ALA A 20 38.04 27.36 -2.66
C ALA A 20 36.96 26.27 -2.79
N GLY A 21 37.01 25.22 -1.96
CA GLY A 21 35.99 24.17 -1.93
C GLY A 21 34.61 24.68 -1.46
N LEU A 22 34.57 25.63 -0.52
CA LEU A 22 33.31 26.21 -0.03
C LEU A 22 32.68 27.22 -1.00
N LEU A 23 33.48 27.90 -1.83
CA LEU A 23 32.96 28.79 -2.87
C LEU A 23 32.38 28.04 -4.09
N ILE A 24 32.79 26.80 -4.33
CA ILE A 24 32.19 25.96 -5.39
C ILE A 24 30.83 25.41 -4.94
N THR A 25 30.55 25.32 -3.64
CA THR A 25 29.24 24.89 -3.13
C THR A 25 28.17 25.98 -3.07
N GLU A 26 28.50 27.26 -3.27
CA GLU A 26 27.53 28.36 -3.25
C GLU A 26 27.15 28.93 -4.63
N GLN A 27 27.63 28.35 -5.73
CA GLN A 27 27.24 28.73 -7.10
C GLN A 27 26.47 27.63 -7.85
N VAL A 28 25.35 27.18 -7.27
CA VAL A 28 24.22 26.64 -8.05
C VAL A 28 22.90 27.13 -7.45
N VAL A 29 22.77 28.44 -7.30
CA VAL A 29 21.46 29.09 -7.16
C VAL A 29 21.28 29.96 -8.39
N GLY A 30 20.40 29.53 -9.29
CA GLY A 30 20.04 30.30 -10.49
C GLY A 30 20.38 29.64 -11.81
N LYS A 31 19.78 28.47 -12.07
CA LYS A 31 19.33 28.18 -13.43
C LYS A 31 17.91 27.66 -13.35
N THR A 32 17.00 28.43 -13.92
CA THR A 32 15.69 28.03 -14.40
C THR A 32 15.79 26.74 -15.19
N GLY A 33 15.76 25.60 -14.49
CA GLY A 33 15.14 24.40 -15.02
C GLY A 33 13.68 24.56 -14.73
N THR A 34 12.82 24.46 -15.74
CA THR A 34 11.57 23.74 -15.55
C THR A 34 11.89 22.52 -14.71
N GLU A 35 11.55 22.56 -13.42
CA GLU A 35 11.27 21.34 -12.68
C GLU A 35 10.19 20.68 -13.51
N GLU A 36 10.61 19.75 -14.36
CA GLU A 36 9.78 18.66 -14.82
C GLU A 36 9.18 18.14 -13.52
N ALA A 37 7.91 18.49 -13.27
CA ALA A 37 7.20 18.04 -12.09
C ALA A 37 7.39 16.54 -12.08
N ALA A 38 8.27 16.04 -11.22
CA ALA A 38 8.59 14.63 -11.17
C ALA A 38 7.23 13.95 -11.07
N ALA A 39 6.86 13.20 -12.12
CA ALA A 39 5.54 12.61 -12.22
C ALA A 39 5.32 11.89 -10.90
N GLY A 40 4.35 12.37 -10.11
CA GLY A 40 4.04 11.79 -8.81
C GLY A 40 3.76 10.30 -8.97
N PRO A 41 3.82 9.50 -7.88
CA PRO A 41 3.55 8.07 -7.96
C PRO A 41 2.27 7.80 -8.76
N THR A 42 2.38 7.16 -9.92
CA THR A 42 1.24 6.91 -10.80
C THR A 42 0.53 5.66 -10.30
N ASP A 43 -0.59 5.83 -9.59
CA ASP A 43 -1.48 4.71 -9.29
C ASP A 43 -2.38 4.40 -10.50
N MET A 44 -1.98 3.41 -11.29
CA MET A 44 -2.75 2.92 -12.45
C MET A 44 -4.14 2.38 -12.09
N LEU A 45 -4.37 2.09 -10.81
CA LEU A 45 -5.63 1.54 -10.30
C LEU A 45 -6.44 2.58 -9.50
N SER A 46 -6.05 3.86 -9.53
CA SER A 46 -6.78 4.95 -8.87
C SER A 46 -8.23 5.12 -9.37
N GLY A 47 -8.50 4.74 -10.62
CA GLY A 47 -9.83 4.80 -11.24
C GLY A 47 -10.72 3.58 -11.01
N LEU A 48 -10.31 2.61 -10.17
CA LEU A 48 -11.15 1.46 -9.85
C LEU A 48 -12.43 1.91 -9.13
N GLN A 49 -13.58 1.50 -9.64
CA GLN A 49 -14.84 1.69 -8.93
C GLN A 49 -15.21 0.39 -8.23
N TYR A 50 -15.51 0.49 -6.93
CA TYR A 50 -15.94 -0.66 -6.15
C TYR A 50 -17.46 -0.73 -6.24
N VAL A 51 -17.94 -1.49 -7.23
CA VAL A 51 -19.35 -1.82 -7.42
C VAL A 51 -19.52 -3.28 -7.77
N ARG A 52 -20.63 -3.88 -7.37
CA ARG A 52 -20.90 -5.33 -7.53
C ARG A 52 -20.65 -5.86 -8.94
N ILE A 53 -21.07 -5.12 -9.97
CA ILE A 53 -20.91 -5.52 -11.38
C ILE A 53 -19.45 -5.50 -11.86
N GLN A 54 -18.55 -4.77 -11.18
CA GLN A 54 -17.14 -4.65 -11.55
C GLN A 54 -16.22 -5.59 -10.76
N ARG A 55 -16.74 -6.37 -9.80
CA ARG A 55 -15.91 -7.25 -8.94
C ARG A 55 -14.93 -8.12 -9.73
N LYS A 56 -15.38 -8.85 -10.76
CA LYS A 56 -14.48 -9.73 -11.56
C LYS A 56 -13.40 -8.94 -12.29
N ASP A 57 -13.75 -7.79 -12.86
CA ASP A 57 -12.80 -6.92 -13.56
C ASP A 57 -11.77 -6.32 -12.59
N ASN A 58 -12.21 -5.85 -11.43
CA ASN A 58 -11.35 -5.36 -10.36
C ASN A 58 -10.37 -6.44 -9.91
N LEU A 59 -10.83 -7.67 -9.65
CA LEU A 59 -9.95 -8.78 -9.26
C LEU A 59 -8.89 -9.09 -10.33
N THR A 60 -9.28 -9.07 -11.60
CA THR A 60 -8.33 -9.23 -12.71
C THR A 60 -7.27 -8.12 -12.69
N LYS A 61 -7.68 -6.86 -12.54
CA LYS A 61 -6.78 -5.68 -12.46
C LYS A 61 -5.85 -5.70 -11.24
N LEU A 62 -6.30 -6.28 -10.13
CA LEU A 62 -5.47 -6.49 -8.93
C LEU A 62 -4.48 -7.66 -9.10
N GLY A 63 -4.60 -8.45 -10.18
CA GLY A 63 -3.64 -9.49 -10.53
C GLY A 63 -4.09 -10.93 -10.28
N PHE A 64 -5.36 -11.15 -9.94
CA PHE A 64 -5.87 -12.51 -9.69
C PHE A 64 -6.20 -13.20 -11.01
N ASP A 65 -5.78 -14.46 -11.13
CA ASP A 65 -6.21 -15.29 -12.27
C ASP A 65 -7.68 -15.70 -12.14
N GLU A 66 -8.25 -16.32 -13.18
CA GLU A 66 -9.68 -16.66 -13.19
C GLU A 66 -10.09 -17.61 -12.06
N GLY A 67 -9.23 -18.57 -11.70
CA GLY A 67 -9.50 -19.52 -10.62
C GLY A 67 -9.47 -18.83 -9.25
N GLU A 68 -8.48 -17.99 -9.02
CA GLU A 68 -8.35 -17.17 -7.82
C GLU A 68 -9.52 -16.19 -7.69
N ALA A 69 -9.86 -15.48 -8.78
CA ALA A 69 -10.96 -14.54 -8.80
C ALA A 69 -12.31 -15.23 -8.51
N ALA A 70 -12.56 -16.41 -9.07
CA ALA A 70 -13.76 -17.19 -8.77
C ALA A 70 -13.85 -17.56 -7.28
N GLY A 71 -12.74 -17.98 -6.67
CA GLY A 71 -12.66 -18.27 -5.23
C GLY A 71 -12.97 -17.04 -4.37
N ILE A 72 -12.44 -15.87 -4.73
CA ILE A 72 -12.70 -14.62 -4.01
C ILE A 72 -14.18 -14.21 -4.17
N LEU A 73 -14.76 -14.32 -5.36
CA LEU A 73 -16.18 -14.02 -5.59
C LEU A 73 -17.09 -14.91 -4.74
N THR A 74 -16.81 -16.22 -4.66
CA THR A 74 -17.54 -17.13 -3.77
C THR A 74 -17.41 -16.73 -2.29
N ARG A 75 -16.22 -16.26 -1.85
CA ARG A 75 -16.06 -15.72 -0.49
C ARG A 75 -16.89 -14.45 -0.28
N MET A 76 -16.90 -13.53 -1.25
CA MET A 76 -17.71 -12.31 -1.18
C MET A 76 -19.20 -12.67 -1.02
N GLU A 77 -19.72 -13.62 -1.81
CA GLU A 77 -21.12 -14.08 -1.67
C GLU A 77 -21.41 -14.69 -0.28
N GLY A 78 -20.45 -15.42 0.29
CA GLY A 78 -20.56 -15.95 1.65
C GLY A 78 -20.61 -14.83 2.70
N TYR A 79 -19.75 -13.82 2.55
CA TYR A 79 -19.72 -12.65 3.44
C TYR A 79 -20.94 -11.76 3.28
N GLU A 80 -21.46 -11.53 2.07
CA GLU A 80 -22.72 -10.81 1.85
C GLU A 80 -23.86 -11.43 2.67
N LYS A 81 -23.98 -12.76 2.65
CA LYS A 81 -24.99 -13.49 3.42
C LYS A 81 -24.73 -13.42 4.93
N LYS A 82 -23.47 -13.57 5.33
CA LYS A 82 -23.07 -13.54 6.75
C LYS A 82 -23.38 -12.17 7.38
N TRP A 83 -23.01 -11.10 6.68
CA TRP A 83 -23.06 -9.70 7.13
C TRP A 83 -24.35 -8.97 6.73
N ASN A 84 -25.32 -9.70 6.13
CA ASN A 84 -26.59 -9.16 5.64
C ASN A 84 -26.42 -7.91 4.75
N ILE A 85 -25.43 -7.91 3.86
CA ILE A 85 -25.14 -6.73 3.02
C ILE A 85 -26.33 -6.42 2.11
N GLY A 86 -26.74 -5.16 2.08
CA GLY A 86 -27.92 -4.66 1.38
C GLY A 86 -29.23 -4.78 2.16
N ASP A 87 -29.22 -5.34 3.38
CA ASP A 87 -30.36 -5.29 4.28
C ASP A 87 -30.41 -3.92 4.98
N PRO A 88 -31.50 -3.14 4.84
CA PRO A 88 -31.56 -1.77 5.36
C PRO A 88 -31.50 -1.66 6.90
N VAL A 89 -31.65 -2.76 7.63
CA VAL A 89 -31.67 -2.79 9.10
C VAL A 89 -30.45 -3.54 9.66
N ARG A 90 -29.95 -4.54 8.95
CA ARG A 90 -28.96 -5.50 9.48
C ARG A 90 -27.63 -5.50 8.74
N ASP A 91 -27.45 -4.65 7.74
CA ASP A 91 -26.18 -4.52 7.03
C ASP A 91 -25.07 -4.18 8.01
N THR A 92 -24.22 -5.17 8.27
CA THR A 92 -23.17 -5.08 9.29
C THR A 92 -22.12 -4.06 8.90
N VAL A 93 -21.82 -3.92 7.61
CA VAL A 93 -20.85 -2.93 7.14
C VAL A 93 -21.42 -1.53 7.36
N ALA A 94 -22.67 -1.29 6.98
CA ALA A 94 -23.33 -0.01 7.19
C ALA A 94 -23.40 0.37 8.68
N LEU A 95 -23.77 -0.59 9.54
CA LEU A 95 -23.82 -0.38 10.99
C LEU A 95 -22.44 -0.06 11.58
N LEU A 96 -21.39 -0.77 11.16
CA LEU A 96 -20.02 -0.49 11.63
C LEU A 96 -19.53 0.90 11.21
N LEU A 97 -19.87 1.33 9.99
CA LEU A 97 -19.55 2.67 9.50
C LEU A 97 -20.25 3.74 10.34
N ASP A 98 -21.54 3.56 10.65
CA ASP A 98 -22.33 4.47 11.50
C ASP A 98 -21.83 4.53 12.95
N GLN A 99 -21.37 3.41 13.50
CA GLN A 99 -20.85 3.31 14.87
C GLN A 99 -19.42 3.84 15.05
N THR A 100 -18.73 4.18 13.95
CA THR A 100 -17.35 4.66 14.01
C THR A 100 -17.32 6.19 14.05
N ASP A 101 -16.99 6.74 15.22
CA ASP A 101 -16.97 8.20 15.44
C ASP A 101 -15.85 8.93 14.66
N ASP A 102 -14.76 8.23 14.33
CA ASP A 102 -13.60 8.83 13.64
C ASP A 102 -13.80 8.82 12.11
N LEU A 103 -14.55 9.83 11.64
CA LEU A 103 -14.82 10.01 10.21
C LEU A 103 -13.55 10.20 9.38
N ALA A 104 -12.55 10.90 9.94
CA ALA A 104 -11.30 11.17 9.24
C ALA A 104 -10.51 9.87 9.02
N LEU A 105 -10.49 8.98 10.02
CA LEU A 105 -9.92 7.65 9.86
C LEU A 105 -10.61 6.87 8.73
N LEU A 106 -11.95 6.84 8.72
CA LEU A 106 -12.70 6.14 7.68
C LEU A 106 -12.42 6.71 6.28
N GLU A 107 -12.47 8.03 6.11
CA GLU A 107 -12.23 8.68 4.82
C GLU A 107 -10.81 8.40 4.31
N ASN A 108 -9.81 8.56 5.18
CA ASN A 108 -8.40 8.33 4.82
C ASN A 108 -8.11 6.85 4.52
N SER A 109 -8.84 5.93 5.17
CA SER A 109 -8.64 4.49 5.01
C SER A 109 -9.35 3.92 3.80
N LEU A 110 -10.55 4.41 3.49
CA LEU A 110 -11.46 3.75 2.55
C LEU A 110 -11.69 4.53 1.26
N CYS A 111 -11.57 5.86 1.26
CA CYS A 111 -11.94 6.67 0.09
C CYS A 111 -10.85 6.82 -0.96
N GLY A 112 -9.64 6.30 -0.73
CA GLY A 112 -8.60 6.26 -1.75
C GLY A 112 -8.04 7.63 -2.19
N ARG A 113 -8.37 8.73 -1.48
CA ARG A 113 -8.10 10.11 -1.93
C ARG A 113 -6.62 10.47 -1.94
N VAL A 114 -5.88 10.04 -0.92
CA VAL A 114 -4.45 10.36 -0.74
C VAL A 114 -3.58 9.14 -1.04
N SER A 115 -4.14 7.95 -0.88
CA SER A 115 -3.41 6.69 -0.93
C SER A 115 -4.36 5.58 -1.34
N PRO A 116 -3.87 4.51 -1.99
CA PRO A 116 -4.76 3.49 -2.51
C PRO A 116 -5.54 2.80 -1.40
N ALA A 117 -6.87 2.84 -1.50
CA ALA A 117 -7.79 2.21 -0.54
C ALA A 117 -7.42 0.75 -0.26
N ARG A 118 -6.89 0.05 -1.27
CA ARG A 118 -6.45 -1.34 -1.17
C ARG A 118 -5.30 -1.61 -0.20
N TYR A 119 -4.51 -0.61 0.16
CA TYR A 119 -3.51 -0.70 1.22
C TYR A 119 -3.98 0.00 2.49
N THR A 120 -4.63 1.15 2.38
CA THR A 120 -5.07 1.91 3.56
C THR A 120 -6.19 1.23 4.33
N ALA A 121 -7.03 0.41 3.69
CA ALA A 121 -8.06 -0.37 4.37
C ALA A 121 -7.48 -1.48 5.27
N LEU A 122 -6.23 -1.91 5.08
CA LEU A 122 -5.57 -2.89 5.95
C LEU A 122 -5.62 -2.45 7.42
N GLN A 123 -5.47 -1.15 7.69
CA GLN A 123 -5.44 -0.62 9.06
C GLN A 123 -6.76 -0.82 9.81
N LEU A 124 -7.88 -1.00 9.10
CA LEU A 124 -9.21 -1.22 9.70
C LEU A 124 -9.62 -2.69 9.66
N LEU A 125 -9.21 -3.41 8.60
CA LEU A 125 -9.73 -4.72 8.25
C LEU A 125 -8.81 -5.88 8.64
N VAL A 126 -7.56 -5.60 9.03
CA VAL A 126 -6.57 -6.63 9.35
C VAL A 126 -6.00 -6.36 10.73
N GLU A 127 -6.01 -7.38 11.58
CA GLU A 127 -5.42 -7.34 12.92
C GLU A 127 -4.16 -8.20 12.99
N ASP A 128 -3.31 -7.89 13.96
CA ASP A 128 -2.15 -8.70 14.31
C ASP A 128 -2.50 -9.59 15.50
N GLN A 129 -2.59 -10.90 15.26
CA GLN A 129 -2.83 -11.88 16.29
C GLN A 129 -1.58 -12.75 16.49
N ASN A 130 -0.84 -12.48 17.56
CA ASN A 130 0.39 -13.20 17.92
C ASN A 130 1.47 -13.16 16.82
N GLY A 131 1.67 -12.02 16.17
CA GLY A 131 2.64 -11.84 15.09
C GLY A 131 2.11 -12.29 13.72
N GLU A 132 0.87 -12.78 13.65
CA GLU A 132 0.24 -13.19 12.41
C GLU A 132 -0.86 -12.20 12.00
N LEU A 133 -0.73 -11.63 10.80
CA LEU A 133 -1.78 -10.78 10.23
C LEU A 133 -2.98 -11.62 9.81
N ARG A 134 -4.17 -11.23 10.27
CA ARG A 134 -5.46 -11.90 10.01
C ARG A 134 -6.53 -10.88 9.67
N VAL A 135 -7.43 -11.27 8.77
CA VAL A 135 -8.59 -10.45 8.43
C VAL A 135 -9.59 -10.52 9.57
N ARG A 136 -10.07 -9.36 10.02
CA ARG A 136 -11.00 -9.24 11.14
C ARG A 136 -12.37 -9.77 10.73
N ASP A 137 -13.06 -10.38 11.69
CA ASP A 137 -14.46 -10.74 11.52
C ASP A 137 -15.35 -9.52 11.83
N LEU A 138 -15.98 -8.95 10.80
CA LEU A 138 -16.76 -7.73 10.93
C LEU A 138 -17.93 -7.85 11.93
N ASP A 139 -18.56 -9.03 12.03
CA ASP A 139 -19.67 -9.25 12.98
C ASP A 139 -19.24 -9.18 14.45
N ALA A 140 -17.95 -9.39 14.71
CA ALA A 140 -17.39 -9.35 16.06
C ALA A 140 -16.88 -7.95 16.43
N LEU A 141 -16.93 -6.98 15.51
CA LEU A 141 -16.40 -5.65 15.73
C LEU A 141 -17.44 -4.74 16.37
N PRO A 142 -17.09 -3.96 17.40
CA PRO A 142 -17.98 -2.92 17.90
C PRO A 142 -17.96 -1.66 17.02
N ARG A 143 -16.84 -1.42 16.31
CA ARG A 143 -16.61 -0.30 15.38
C ARG A 143 -15.27 -0.49 14.65
N PHE A 144 -15.00 0.33 13.63
CA PHE A 144 -13.69 0.41 13.02
C PHE A 144 -12.73 1.23 13.88
N GLU A 145 -11.50 0.72 14.01
CA GLU A 145 -10.40 1.38 14.72
C GLU A 145 -9.11 1.06 13.98
N SER A 146 -8.15 1.99 14.01
CA SER A 146 -6.84 1.77 13.40
C SER A 146 -6.01 0.79 14.21
N MET A 147 -5.31 -0.11 13.52
CA MET A 147 -4.48 -1.13 14.13
C MET A 147 -3.03 -0.68 14.21
N GLY A 148 -2.44 -0.68 15.41
CA GLY A 148 -1.08 -0.15 15.65
C GLY A 148 0.04 -0.85 14.86
N TRP A 149 -0.18 -2.08 14.37
CA TRP A 149 0.78 -2.75 13.50
C TRP A 149 0.94 -2.03 12.15
N TYR A 150 -0.11 -1.36 11.66
CA TYR A 150 -0.14 -0.71 10.36
C TYR A 150 0.87 0.45 10.29
N ASP A 151 0.93 1.27 11.34
CA ASP A 151 1.87 2.39 11.44
C ASP A 151 3.32 1.93 11.60
N THR A 152 3.50 0.76 12.22
CA THR A 152 4.82 0.15 12.47
C THR A 152 5.39 -0.48 11.20
N ASP A 153 4.60 -1.34 10.54
CA ASP A 153 5.04 -2.10 9.37
C ASP A 153 5.01 -1.24 8.08
N ARG A 154 4.21 -0.16 8.07
CA ARG A 154 4.05 0.80 6.98
C ARG A 154 3.74 0.15 5.62
N PRO A 155 2.62 -0.58 5.46
CA PRO A 155 2.24 -1.23 4.20
C PRO A 155 2.24 -0.31 2.97
N MET A 156 1.99 0.99 3.16
CA MET A 156 2.06 1.99 2.09
C MET A 156 3.40 2.04 1.36
N ARG A 157 4.51 1.68 2.02
CA ARG A 157 5.83 1.61 1.36
C ARG A 157 5.86 0.54 0.28
N VAL A 158 5.09 -0.54 0.42
CA VAL A 158 4.93 -1.57 -0.60
C VAL A 158 4.18 -1.01 -1.81
N ALA A 159 3.07 -0.31 -1.57
CA ALA A 159 2.30 0.32 -2.64
C ALA A 159 3.18 1.23 -3.50
N SER A 160 3.94 2.12 -2.87
CA SER A 160 4.84 3.03 -3.58
C SER A 160 6.00 2.33 -4.29
N ALA A 161 6.46 1.18 -3.78
CA ALA A 161 7.61 0.47 -4.35
C ALA A 161 7.28 -0.35 -5.59
N ILE A 162 6.09 -0.96 -5.67
CA ILE A 162 5.76 -1.90 -6.74
C ILE A 162 4.41 -1.65 -7.43
N ASP A 163 3.48 -0.94 -6.78
CA ASP A 163 2.10 -0.80 -7.28
C ASP A 163 1.81 0.59 -7.86
N GLN A 164 2.54 1.62 -7.43
CA GLN A 164 2.42 3.02 -7.88
C GLN A 164 3.64 3.46 -8.71
N ILE A 165 4.09 2.58 -9.61
CA ILE A 165 5.23 2.82 -10.50
C ILE A 165 4.77 2.74 -11.95
N GLU A 166 5.48 3.42 -12.86
CA GLU A 166 5.14 3.46 -14.29
C GLU A 166 5.20 2.06 -14.95
N ASN A 167 6.15 1.22 -14.54
CA ASN A 167 6.31 -0.14 -15.07
C ASN A 167 5.75 -1.18 -14.07
N ARG A 168 4.49 -0.99 -13.67
CA ARG A 168 3.79 -1.86 -12.73
C ARG A 168 3.59 -3.25 -13.33
N GLU A 169 4.00 -4.30 -12.59
CA GLU A 169 3.69 -5.68 -12.96
C GLU A 169 2.17 -5.94 -12.88
N PRO A 170 1.57 -6.76 -13.76
CA PRO A 170 0.12 -6.99 -13.78
C PRO A 170 -0.45 -7.43 -12.42
N ASP A 171 0.29 -8.23 -11.67
CA ASP A 171 -0.06 -8.73 -10.35
C ASP A 171 0.64 -8.04 -9.17
N ALA A 172 1.13 -6.81 -9.38
CA ALA A 172 1.82 -6.02 -8.35
C ALA A 172 0.99 -5.85 -7.07
N THR A 173 -0.30 -5.57 -7.18
CA THR A 173 -1.16 -5.45 -5.99
C THR A 173 -1.26 -6.78 -5.23
N LYS A 174 -1.57 -7.88 -5.93
CA LYS A 174 -1.62 -9.23 -5.34
C LYS A 174 -0.31 -9.55 -4.61
N MET A 175 0.82 -9.32 -5.27
CA MET A 175 2.15 -9.60 -4.73
C MET A 175 2.50 -8.71 -3.54
N GLY A 176 2.14 -7.43 -3.60
CA GLY A 176 2.38 -6.46 -2.53
C GLY A 176 1.57 -6.74 -1.27
N LEU A 177 0.27 -6.98 -1.42
CA LEU A 177 -0.58 -7.38 -0.29
C LEU A 177 -0.13 -8.71 0.31
N ALA A 178 0.30 -9.67 -0.53
CA ALA A 178 0.88 -10.92 -0.04
C ALA A 178 2.16 -10.70 0.77
N ALA A 179 3.02 -9.75 0.38
CA ALA A 179 4.21 -9.41 1.14
C ALA A 179 3.86 -8.83 2.52
N VAL A 180 2.81 -8.03 2.61
CA VAL A 180 2.29 -7.52 3.89
C VAL A 180 1.85 -8.69 4.76
N PHE A 181 0.98 -9.57 4.27
CA PHE A 181 0.51 -10.75 5.02
C PHE A 181 1.63 -11.73 5.41
N ALA A 182 2.71 -11.80 4.62
CA ALA A 182 3.88 -12.60 4.90
C ALA A 182 4.89 -11.91 5.84
N ARG A 183 4.67 -10.64 6.21
CA ARG A 183 5.61 -9.76 6.92
C ARG A 183 6.97 -9.66 6.24
N GLN A 184 6.96 -9.57 4.92
CA GLN A 184 8.17 -9.49 4.09
C GLN A 184 8.27 -8.16 3.33
N ILE A 185 7.75 -7.09 3.92
CA ILE A 185 7.89 -5.73 3.37
C ILE A 185 9.35 -5.42 3.03
N PRO A 186 10.36 -5.72 3.89
CA PRO A 186 11.76 -5.48 3.54
C PRO A 186 12.20 -6.18 2.25
N MET A 187 11.73 -7.40 1.99
CA MET A 187 12.09 -8.13 0.77
C MET A 187 11.56 -7.45 -0.50
N VAL A 188 10.37 -6.83 -0.44
CA VAL A 188 9.83 -6.04 -1.55
C VAL A 188 10.68 -4.79 -1.77
N LEU A 189 11.00 -4.07 -0.69
CA LEU A 189 11.77 -2.83 -0.74
C LEU A 189 13.19 -3.06 -1.25
N ASP A 190 13.80 -4.17 -0.86
CA ASP A 190 15.12 -4.59 -1.30
C ASP A 190 15.10 -5.32 -2.65
N ARG A 191 13.92 -5.45 -3.28
CA ARG A 191 13.70 -6.13 -4.58
C ARG A 191 14.24 -7.56 -4.60
N GLN A 192 14.10 -8.28 -3.49
CA GLN A 192 14.54 -9.66 -3.32
C GLN A 192 13.48 -10.65 -3.80
N SER A 193 13.91 -11.82 -4.28
CA SER A 193 13.01 -12.91 -4.67
C SER A 193 12.13 -13.37 -3.50
N PRO A 194 10.80 -13.55 -3.68
CA PRO A 194 10.07 -13.58 -4.95
C PRO A 194 9.36 -12.26 -5.36
N TRP A 195 9.79 -11.11 -4.83
CA TRP A 195 9.25 -9.77 -5.16
C TRP A 195 10.26 -8.87 -5.90
N GLY A 196 11.33 -9.46 -6.44
CA GLY A 196 12.29 -8.76 -7.28
C GLY A 196 11.83 -8.67 -8.73
N PRO A 197 12.52 -7.91 -9.60
CA PRO A 197 12.13 -7.74 -10.99
C PRO A 197 12.03 -9.06 -11.77
N THR A 198 11.03 -9.17 -12.65
CA THR A 198 10.80 -10.33 -13.53
C THR A 198 11.98 -10.64 -14.43
N MET A 199 12.74 -9.62 -14.87
CA MET A 199 13.92 -9.80 -15.73
C MET A 199 15.00 -10.70 -15.12
N PHE A 200 15.04 -10.82 -13.79
CA PHE A 200 15.98 -11.69 -13.07
C PHE A 200 15.31 -12.96 -12.52
N ASN A 201 14.10 -13.29 -12.99
CA ASN A 201 13.28 -14.40 -12.49
C ASN A 201 13.01 -14.30 -10.97
N ASN A 202 12.99 -13.08 -10.44
CA ASN A 202 12.80 -12.81 -9.02
C ASN A 202 11.37 -12.42 -8.67
N TRP A 203 10.45 -12.39 -9.65
CA TRP A 203 9.03 -12.15 -9.45
C TRP A 203 8.26 -13.46 -9.63
N SER A 204 7.66 -14.01 -8.58
CA SER A 204 6.96 -15.30 -8.70
C SER A 204 5.90 -15.54 -7.64
N TRP A 205 4.63 -15.48 -8.06
CA TRP A 205 3.52 -15.85 -7.21
C TRP A 205 3.57 -17.31 -6.73
N ALA A 206 3.99 -18.24 -7.60
CA ALA A 206 4.15 -19.63 -7.23
C ALA A 206 5.21 -19.81 -6.11
N ALA A 207 6.31 -19.06 -6.16
CA ALA A 207 7.33 -19.07 -5.12
C ALA A 207 6.82 -18.44 -3.80
N VAL A 208 6.02 -17.38 -3.87
CA VAL A 208 5.33 -16.81 -2.69
C VAL A 208 4.47 -17.87 -2.02
N LYS A 209 3.58 -18.53 -2.77
CA LYS A 209 2.69 -19.58 -2.23
C LYS A 209 3.45 -20.75 -1.62
N LYS A 210 4.57 -21.14 -2.24
CA LYS A 210 5.42 -22.24 -1.75
C LYS A 210 6.14 -21.87 -0.46
N LYS A 211 6.66 -20.65 -0.33
CA LYS A 211 7.48 -20.21 0.81
C LYS A 211 6.65 -19.75 2.01
N TRP A 212 5.47 -19.17 1.78
CA TRP A 212 4.54 -18.75 2.83
C TRP A 212 3.17 -19.42 2.65
N PRO A 213 3.02 -20.69 3.06
CA PRO A 213 1.76 -21.40 2.95
C PRO A 213 0.65 -20.65 3.71
N GLY A 214 -0.55 -20.58 3.12
CA GLY A 214 -1.70 -19.87 3.69
C GLY A 214 -1.79 -18.38 3.34
N VAL A 215 -0.74 -17.76 2.79
CA VAL A 215 -0.77 -16.33 2.38
C VAL A 215 -1.87 -16.06 1.36
N GLN A 216 -2.10 -16.99 0.42
CA GLN A 216 -3.18 -16.90 -0.56
C GLN A 216 -4.55 -16.80 0.13
N ALA A 217 -4.84 -17.69 1.08
CA ALA A 217 -6.14 -17.71 1.76
C ALA A 217 -6.41 -16.42 2.54
N LYS A 218 -5.38 -15.86 3.20
CA LYS A 218 -5.48 -14.57 3.90
C LYS A 218 -5.71 -13.41 2.93
N LEU A 219 -4.98 -13.40 1.82
CA LEU A 219 -5.11 -12.39 0.79
C LEU A 219 -6.51 -12.42 0.15
N GLU A 220 -7.01 -13.60 -0.20
CA GLU A 220 -8.36 -13.76 -0.74
C GLU A 220 -9.44 -13.29 0.25
N ALA A 221 -9.31 -13.65 1.53
CA ALA A 221 -10.22 -13.18 2.57
C ALA A 221 -10.19 -11.66 2.66
N TYR A 222 -9.00 -11.05 2.65
CA TYR A 222 -8.84 -9.60 2.75
C TYR A 222 -9.47 -8.90 1.55
N VAL A 223 -9.15 -9.35 0.33
CA VAL A 223 -9.66 -8.72 -0.89
C VAL A 223 -11.18 -8.86 -0.98
N ALA A 224 -11.75 -9.97 -0.52
CA ALA A 224 -13.19 -10.15 -0.41
C ALA A 224 -13.82 -9.15 0.58
N THR A 225 -13.30 -9.08 1.81
CA THR A 225 -13.78 -8.15 2.83
C THR A 225 -13.64 -6.70 2.38
N MET A 226 -12.48 -6.33 1.87
CA MET A 226 -12.17 -4.99 1.39
C MET A 226 -13.11 -4.55 0.27
N HIS A 227 -13.37 -5.39 -0.74
CA HIS A 227 -14.33 -5.03 -1.79
C HIS A 227 -15.71 -4.73 -1.23
N LEU A 228 -16.22 -5.59 -0.34
CA LEU A 228 -17.56 -5.41 0.23
C LEU A 228 -17.66 -4.14 1.08
N VAL A 229 -16.61 -3.81 1.83
CA VAL A 229 -16.55 -2.55 2.59
C VAL A 229 -16.46 -1.35 1.65
N LEU A 230 -15.62 -1.41 0.62
CA LEU A 230 -15.46 -0.33 -0.34
C LEU A 230 -16.74 -0.09 -1.16
N GLU A 231 -17.45 -1.15 -1.56
CA GLU A 231 -18.74 -1.04 -2.24
C GLU A 231 -19.79 -0.29 -1.41
N ASN A 232 -19.80 -0.49 -0.09
CA ASN A 232 -20.70 0.22 0.81
C ASN A 232 -20.32 1.70 0.95
N VAL A 233 -19.03 2.03 1.05
CA VAL A 233 -18.61 3.43 1.21
C VAL A 233 -18.60 4.22 -0.10
N THR A 234 -18.46 3.58 -1.26
CA THR A 234 -18.52 4.26 -2.56
C THR A 234 -19.91 4.24 -3.21
N GLY A 235 -20.86 3.50 -2.64
CA GLY A 235 -22.23 3.41 -3.11
C GLY A 235 -23.07 4.67 -2.87
N ASP A 236 -24.33 4.62 -3.28
CA ASP A 236 -25.28 5.71 -3.08
C ASP A 236 -25.53 5.95 -1.58
N GLY A 237 -25.15 7.15 -1.13
CA GLY A 237 -25.27 7.56 0.28
C GLY A 237 -24.02 7.23 1.10
N GLY A 238 -23.03 6.59 0.47
CA GLY A 238 -21.77 6.21 1.10
C GLY A 238 -20.85 7.39 1.40
N LEU A 239 -19.89 7.12 2.30
CA LEU A 239 -18.91 8.08 2.81
C LEU A 239 -18.05 8.72 1.71
N CYS A 240 -17.68 7.95 0.70
CA CYS A 240 -16.61 8.29 -0.25
C CYS A 240 -17.10 8.97 -1.51
N ARG A 241 -18.25 9.67 -1.47
CA ARG A 241 -18.74 10.41 -2.63
C ARG A 241 -17.67 11.39 -3.13
N THR A 242 -17.36 11.28 -4.41
CA THR A 242 -16.63 12.28 -5.19
C THR A 242 -17.45 13.57 -5.18
N GLN A 243 -16.92 14.65 -4.61
CA GLN A 243 -17.40 16.00 -4.94
C GLN A 243 -17.03 16.32 -6.38
#